data_AF-A0A7K9GDK2-F1
#
_entry.id   AF-A0A7K9GDK2-F1
#
_cell.length_a   1.000
_cell.length_b   1.000
_cell.length_c   1.000
_cell.angle_alpha   90.00
_cell.angle_beta   90.00
_cell.angle_gamma   90.00
#
_symmetry.space_group_name_H-M   'P 1'
#
loop_
_entity.id
_entity.type
_entity.pdbx_description
1 polymer ?
#
loop_
_entity_poly.entity_id
_entity_poly.type
_entity_poly.pdbx_seq_one_letter_code
_entity_poly.pdbx_strand_id
1 'polypeptide(L)' 'GRLPGLRPAEPGEFTRRAFAHGKLDLTAAEGLRDLIGAETEAQRRQALRQMEGDLGRLYQRWSHALTQVGL' A
#
# COMPACT_ATOMS: atom_id res chain seq x y z
N GLY A 1 25.71 -8.85 10.83
CA GLY A 1 26.32 -7.54 10.54
C GLY A 1 25.56 -6.46 11.26
N ARG A 2 26.26 -5.57 11.98
CA ARG A 2 25.65 -4.41 12.64
C ARG A 2 26.40 -3.17 12.13
N LEU A 3 25.67 -2.21 11.56
CA LEU A 3 26.23 -0.96 11.06
C LEU A 3 26.18 0.09 12.18
N PRO A 4 27.27 0.84 12.45
CA PRO A 4 27.26 1.90 13.46
C PRO A 4 26.12 2.91 13.22
N GLY A 5 25.41 3.30 14.29
CA GLY A 5 24.30 4.26 14.22
C GLY A 5 22.98 3.71 13.66
N LEU A 6 22.92 2.43 13.28
CA LEU A 6 21.70 1.81 12.77
C LEU A 6 21.24 0.67 13.68
N ARG A 7 19.91 0.52 13.80
CA ARG A 7 19.28 -0.67 14.39
C ARG A 7 18.65 -1.53 13.31
N PRO A 8 18.52 -2.85 13.54
CA PRO A 8 17.66 -3.68 12.72
C PRO A 8 16.24 -3.11 12.62
N ALA A 9 15.62 -3.28 11.46
CA ALA A 9 14.24 -2.90 11.25
C ALA A 9 13.31 -3.92 11.89
N GLU A 10 12.20 -3.45 12.45
CA GLU A 10 11.11 -4.31 12.87
C GLU A 10 10.38 -4.90 11.64
N PRO A 11 9.67 -6.02 11.77
CA PRO A 11 8.88 -6.60 10.68
C PRO A 11 7.93 -5.55 10.08
N GLY A 12 8.01 -5.36 8.76
CA GLY A 12 7.17 -4.41 8.02
C GLY A 12 7.46 -2.93 8.28
N GLU A 13 8.53 -2.57 9.00
CA GLU A 13 8.77 -1.19 9.43
C GLU A 13 8.92 -0.20 8.28
N PHE A 14 9.57 -0.58 7.18
CA PHE A 14 9.72 0.30 6.03
C PHE A 14 8.39 0.59 5.33
N THR A 15 7.54 -0.43 5.15
CA THR A 15 6.20 -0.25 4.60
C THR A 15 5.33 0.61 5.51
N ARG A 16 5.39 0.40 6.83
CA ARG A 16 4.69 1.26 7.81
C ARG A 16 5.16 2.71 7.72
N ARG A 17 6.46 2.96 7.60
CA ARG A 17 7.01 4.32 7.42
C ARG A 17 6.53 4.94 6.11
N ALA A 18 6.52 4.19 5.01
CA ALA A 18 6.02 4.68 3.73
C ALA A 18 4.53 5.08 3.82
N PHE A 19 3.70 4.29 4.50
CA PHE A 19 2.30 4.65 4.79
C PHE A 19 2.18 5.90 5.67
N ALA A 20 2.88 5.92 6.82
CA ALA A 20 2.81 7.03 7.77
C ALA A 20 3.27 8.37 7.18
N HIS A 21 4.16 8.34 6.18
CA HIS A 21 4.63 9.52 5.46
C HIS A 21 3.89 9.78 4.14
N GLY A 22 2.74 9.14 3.91
CA GLY A 22 1.88 9.39 2.74
C GLY A 22 2.48 8.97 1.40
N LYS A 23 3.56 8.18 1.39
CA LYS A 23 4.14 7.63 0.16
C LYS A 23 3.31 6.49 -0.41
N LEU A 24 2.59 5.78 0.47
CA LEU A 24 1.64 4.73 0.15
C LEU A 24 0.34 5.02 0.89
N ASP A 25 -0.81 4.73 0.28
CA ASP A 25 -2.04 4.56 1.03
C ASP A 25 -2.12 3.14 1.64
N LEU A 26 -3.15 2.90 2.45
CA LEU A 26 -3.31 1.60 3.12
C LEU A 26 -3.49 0.45 2.12
N THR A 27 -4.22 0.69 1.03
CA THR A 27 -4.48 -0.32 -0.01
C THR A 27 -3.20 -0.69 -0.77
N ALA A 28 -2.33 0.29 -1.02
CA ALA A 28 -1.04 0.07 -1.65
C ALA A 28 -0.07 -0.68 -0.73
N ALA A 29 -0.10 -0.40 0.59
CA ALA A 29 0.70 -1.13 1.57
C ALA A 29 0.27 -2.61 1.70
N GLU A 30 -1.03 -2.89 1.64
CA GLU A 30 -1.57 -4.25 1.62
C GLU A 30 -1.23 -4.97 0.30
N GLY A 31 -1.37 -4.27 -0.83
CA GLY A 31 -0.96 -4.79 -2.15
C GLY A 31 0.51 -5.21 -2.21
N LEU A 32 1.41 -4.47 -1.53
CA LEU A 32 2.82 -4.86 -1.42
C LEU A 32 3.01 -6.18 -0.64
N ARG A 33 2.30 -6.35 0.49
CA ARG A 33 2.35 -7.60 1.27
C ARG A 33 1.86 -8.78 0.43
N ASP A 34 0.74 -8.59 -0.25
CA ASP A 34 0.12 -9.64 -1.07
C ASP A 34 0.95 -9.96 -2.32
N LEU A 35 1.71 -8.98 -2.84
CA LEU A 35 2.64 -9.18 -3.95
C LEU A 35 3.83 -10.05 -3.53
N ILE A 36 4.39 -9.81 -2.33
CA ILE A 36 5.47 -10.62 -1.76
C ILE A 36 5.01 -12.07 -1.52
N GLY A 37 3.75 -12.24 -1.11
CA GLY A 37 3.15 -13.56 -0.84
C GLY A 37 2.45 -14.23 -2.02
N ALA A 38 2.56 -13.70 -3.24
CA ALA A 38 1.83 -14.24 -4.38
C ALA A 38 2.38 -15.61 -4.82
N GLU A 39 1.51 -16.61 -4.89
CA GLU A 39 1.84 -17.98 -5.32
C GLU A 39 1.46 -18.25 -6.79
N THR A 40 0.59 -17.41 -7.35
CA THR A 40 0.10 -17.52 -8.72
C THR A 40 0.28 -16.22 -9.48
N GLU A 41 0.40 -16.32 -10.80
CA GLU A 41 0.47 -15.14 -11.68
C GLU A 41 -0.81 -14.28 -11.59
N ALA A 42 -1.96 -14.89 -11.28
CA ALA A 42 -3.19 -14.16 -11.03
C ALA A 42 -3.10 -13.30 -9.75
N GLN A 43 -2.62 -13.87 -8.64
CA GLN A 43 -2.38 -13.15 -7.39
C GLN A 43 -1.35 -12.03 -7.59
N ARG A 44 -0.23 -12.33 -8.26
CA ARG A 44 0.83 -11.34 -8.53
C ARG A 44 0.29 -10.13 -9.30
N ARG A 45 -0.46 -10.35 -10.39
CA ARG A 45 -1.06 -9.26 -11.18
C ARG A 45 -2.08 -8.47 -10.39
N GLN A 46 -2.88 -9.13 -9.56
CA GLN A 46 -3.88 -8.45 -8.73
C GLN A 46 -3.20 -7.60 -7.64
N ALA A 47 -2.22 -8.15 -6.94
CA ALA A 47 -1.48 -7.45 -5.91
C ALA A 47 -0.69 -6.25 -6.46
N LEU A 48 -0.11 -6.40 -7.66
CA LEU A 48 0.59 -5.31 -8.34
C LEU A 48 -0.34 -4.12 -8.62
N ARG A 49 -1.54 -4.37 -9.16
CA ARG A 49 -2.55 -3.32 -9.39
C ARG A 49 -2.95 -2.59 -8.10
N GLN A 50 -3.11 -3.33 -7.02
CA GLN A 50 -3.42 -2.75 -5.71
C GLN A 50 -2.26 -1.89 -5.18
N MET A 51 -1.03 -2.39 -5.27
CA MET A 51 0.19 -1.67 -4.89
C MET A 51 0.37 -0.37 -5.69
N GLU A 52 -0.01 -0.37 -6.96
CA GLU A 52 0.00 0.81 -7.85
C GLU A 52 -1.14 1.80 -7.58
N GLY A 53 -2.00 1.52 -6.59
CA GLY A 53 -3.02 2.44 -6.08
C GLY A 53 -4.34 2.43 -6.85
N ASP A 54 -4.64 1.37 -7.63
CA ASP A 54 -5.90 1.27 -8.36
C ASP A 54 -7.12 1.35 -7.43
N LEU A 55 -7.07 0.64 -6.30
CA LEU A 55 -8.15 0.65 -5.30
C LEU A 55 -8.24 1.99 -4.58
N GLY A 56 -7.11 2.56 -4.17
CA GLY A 56 -7.07 3.91 -3.57
C GLY A 56 -7.74 4.95 -4.47
N ARG A 57 -7.38 4.98 -5.77
CA ARG A 57 -8.02 5.87 -6.76
C ARG A 57 -9.53 5.60 -6.89
N LEU A 58 -9.95 4.33 -6.90
CA LEU A 58 -11.36 3.97 -6.99
C LEU A 58 -12.16 4.49 -5.80
N TYR A 59 -11.66 4.27 -4.58
CA TYR A 59 -12.34 4.70 -3.36
C TYR A 59 -12.37 6.22 -3.23
N GLN A 60 -11.29 6.92 -3.63
CA GLN A 60 -11.29 8.38 -3.66
C GLN A 60 -12.35 8.93 -4.63
N ARG A 61 -12.52 8.32 -5.81
CA ARG A 61 -13.59 8.71 -6.74
C ARG A 61 -14.98 8.52 -6.13
N TRP A 62 -15.23 7.39 -5.48
CA TRP A 62 -16.52 7.14 -4.82
C TRP A 62 -16.77 8.10 -3.66
N SER A 63 -15.76 8.32 -2.81
CA SER A 63 -15.84 9.28 -1.71
C SER A 63 -16.19 10.67 -2.22
N HIS A 64 -15.51 11.13 -3.27
CA HIS A 64 -15.81 12.41 -3.91
C HIS A 64 -17.24 12.46 -4.46
N ALA A 65 -17.67 11.46 -5.22
CA ALA A 65 -19.02 11.41 -5.79
C ALA A 65 -20.12 11.43 -4.71
N LEU A 66 -19.92 10.72 -3.60
CA LEU A 66 -20.91 10.64 -2.52
C LEU A 66 -20.93 11.89 -1.63
N THR A 67 -19.84 12.63 -1.54
CA THR A 67 -19.72 13.83 -0.68
C THR A 67 -20.02 15.13 -1.41
N GLN A 68 -19.89 15.17 -2.74
CA GLN A 68 -20.10 16.38 -3.55
C GLN A 68 -21.54 16.55 -4.08
N VAL A 69 -22.42 15.57 -3.89
CA VAL A 69 -23.85 15.64 -4.31
C VAL A 69 -24.73 16.42 -3.29
N GLY A 70 -24.11 17.20 -2.39
CA GLY A 70 -24.80 17.89 -1.30
C GLY A 70 -24.31 19.32 -1.03
N LEU A 71 -24.09 20.13 -2.07
CA LEU A 71 -24.07 21.60 -2.01
C LEU A 71 -24.74 22.18 -3.26
#